data_AF-K1Z3D1-F1
#
_entry.id   AF-K1Z3D1-F1
#
_cell.length_a   1.000
_cell.length_b   1.000
_cell.length_c   1.000
_cell.angle_alpha   90.00
_cell.angle_beta   90.00
_cell.angle_gamma   90.00
#
_symmetry.space_group_name_H-M   'P 1'
#
loop_
_entity.id
_entity.type
_entity.pdbx_description
1 polymer ?
#
loop_
_entity_poly.entity_id
_entity_poly.type
_entity_poly.pdbx_seq_one_letter_code
_entity_poly.pdbx_strand_id
1 'polypeptide(L)'
;MNETQNKIENEVMNKISSGKVQLRSKYIFLAEKLGIGSAFTLTILLAVLCFNLALFYLRASDNMAYLSFGSQGFLTFLESFPYLLVVALIILVFCAGWLIKKSDLSYKKPFGYFAVGLICFVVIGGIILTYTTVAEKIEQETFESHIGGLFFKPFLMHGLEARRGGIVGRITEVGGDYLVVQTPRALEKIILTSDTDLPSQPLLEGAFVVAIGKRVDNIFMVTKLQLINPEEMQMIRRGVHRRFGKFQPRADMPNSCRLSPSSSKPNNGGCF
;
A
#
# COMPACT_ATOMS: atom_id res chain seq x y z
N MET A 1 20.60 24.14 59.24
CA MET A 1 19.76 23.73 58.09
C MET A 1 18.81 24.83 57.58
N ASN A 2 18.94 26.09 58.02
CA ASN A 2 18.02 27.19 57.65
C ASN A 2 18.56 28.18 56.60
N GLU A 3 19.87 28.22 56.36
CA GLU A 3 20.43 29.26 55.46
C GLU A 3 20.02 29.08 53.99
N THR A 4 19.89 27.85 53.51
CA THR A 4 19.53 27.57 52.11
C THR A 4 18.08 27.96 51.80
N GLN A 5 17.16 27.76 52.75
CA GLN A 5 15.76 28.18 52.61
C GLN A 5 15.64 29.70 52.58
N ASN A 6 16.31 30.40 53.50
CA ASN A 6 16.29 31.86 53.55
C ASN A 6 16.86 32.51 52.28
N LYS A 7 17.81 31.84 51.60
CA LYS A 7 18.38 32.32 50.33
C LYS A 7 17.37 32.22 49.17
N ILE A 8 16.65 31.10 49.07
CA ILE A 8 15.64 30.88 48.02
C ILE A 8 14.44 31.81 48.25
N GLU A 9 14.00 31.97 49.50
CA GLU A 9 12.88 32.84 49.85
C GLU A 9 13.18 34.31 49.51
N ASN A 10 14.36 34.81 49.89
CA ASN A 10 14.77 36.18 49.54
C ASN A 10 14.96 36.37 48.03
N GLU A 11 15.41 35.35 47.29
CA GLU A 11 15.52 35.42 45.82
C GLU A 11 14.15 35.47 45.15
N VAL A 12 13.18 34.69 45.64
CA VAL A 12 11.79 34.71 45.17
C VAL A 12 11.12 36.05 45.49
N MET A 13 11.26 36.54 46.73
CA MET A 13 10.71 37.84 47.13
C MET A 13 11.32 39.00 46.34
N ASN A 14 12.65 39.01 46.12
CA ASN A 14 13.29 40.02 45.28
C ASN A 14 12.81 39.95 43.83
N LYS A 15 12.58 38.75 43.26
CA LYS A 15 12.01 38.62 41.91
C LYS A 15 10.57 39.14 41.84
N ILE A 16 9.74 38.89 42.85
CA ILE A 16 8.36 39.40 42.95
C ILE A 16 8.36 40.92 43.08
N SER A 17 9.13 41.48 44.01
CA SER A 17 9.20 42.94 44.27
C SER A 17 9.85 43.72 43.12
N SER A 18 10.73 43.10 42.32
CA SER A 18 11.35 43.75 41.17
C SER A 18 10.40 44.02 39.99
N GLY A 19 9.14 43.56 40.06
CA GLY A 19 8.16 43.73 38.97
C GLY A 19 8.51 42.98 37.68
N LYS A 20 9.61 42.20 37.67
CA LYS A 20 10.06 41.41 36.51
C LYS A 20 9.20 40.16 36.26
N VAL A 21 8.27 39.84 37.15
CA VAL A 21 7.30 38.75 36.95
C VAL A 21 6.17 39.27 36.06
N GLN A 22 6.36 39.15 34.75
CA GLN A 22 5.28 39.41 33.79
C GLN A 22 4.15 38.40 34.04
N LEU A 23 3.02 38.88 34.54
CA LEU A 23 1.79 38.09 34.67
C LEU A 23 1.33 37.68 33.26
N ARG A 24 1.63 36.44 32.85
CA ARG A 24 1.03 35.86 31.63
C ARG A 24 -0.49 35.78 31.84
N SER A 25 -1.25 36.21 30.84
CA SER A 25 -2.71 36.12 30.89
C SER A 25 -3.15 34.65 30.91
N LYS A 26 -4.20 34.35 31.68
CA LYS A 26 -4.76 32.99 31.83
C LYS A 26 -5.14 32.36 30.49
N TYR A 27 -5.56 33.18 29.52
CA TYR A 27 -5.96 32.74 28.19
C TYR A 27 -4.80 32.21 27.35
N ILE A 28 -3.62 32.84 27.39
CA ILE A 28 -2.45 32.38 26.64
C ILE A 28 -2.01 31.00 27.17
N PHE A 29 -2.02 30.83 28.49
CA PHE A 29 -1.69 29.54 29.11
C PHE A 29 -2.70 28.44 28.75
N LEU A 30 -4.00 28.76 28.74
CA LEU A 30 -5.04 27.81 28.35
C LEU A 30 -4.93 27.44 26.86
N ALA A 31 -4.70 28.41 25.99
CA ALA A 31 -4.50 28.20 24.56
C ALA A 31 -3.25 27.34 24.28
N GLU A 32 -2.16 27.56 25.01
CA GLU A 32 -0.93 26.77 24.87
C GLU A 32 -1.17 25.30 25.26
N LYS A 33 -1.83 25.03 26.39
CA LYS A 33 -2.18 23.66 26.80
C LYS A 33 -3.13 22.97 25.84
N LEU A 34 -4.16 23.69 25.39
CA LEU A 34 -5.19 23.14 24.51
C LEU A 34 -4.64 22.92 23.09
N GLY A 35 -3.76 23.82 22.62
CA GLY A 35 -3.08 23.71 21.33
C GLY A 35 -2.09 22.54 21.26
N ILE A 36 -1.30 22.30 22.31
CA ILE A 36 -0.40 21.14 22.35
C ILE A 36 -1.20 19.83 22.36
N GLY A 37 -2.27 19.77 23.17
CA GLY A 37 -3.14 18.59 23.24
C GLY A 37 -3.82 18.27 21.90
N SER A 38 -4.39 19.28 21.23
CA SER A 38 -5.05 19.11 19.94
C SER A 38 -4.07 18.77 18.81
N ALA A 39 -2.90 19.39 18.78
CA ALA A 39 -1.85 19.05 17.82
C ALA A 39 -1.37 17.62 18.01
N PHE A 40 -1.28 17.14 19.25
CA PHE A 40 -0.88 15.77 19.56
C PHE A 40 -1.93 14.76 19.07
N THR A 41 -3.20 14.96 19.39
CA THR A 41 -4.28 14.06 18.93
C THR A 41 -4.40 14.05 17.42
N LEU A 42 -4.30 15.21 16.76
CA LEU A 42 -4.31 15.31 15.30
C LEU A 42 -3.13 14.57 14.67
N THR A 43 -1.93 14.70 15.24
CA THR A 43 -0.73 14.00 14.73
C THR A 43 -0.89 12.49 14.86
N ILE A 44 -1.41 11.98 15.98
CA ILE A 44 -1.69 10.55 16.15
C ILE A 44 -2.73 10.07 15.13
N LEU A 45 -3.83 10.80 14.99
CA LEU A 45 -4.89 10.46 14.04
C LEU A 45 -4.34 10.37 12.62
N LEU A 46 -3.51 11.34 12.23
CA LEU A 46 -2.87 11.37 10.92
C LEU A 46 -1.86 10.23 10.75
N ALA A 47 -1.12 9.85 11.79
CA ALA A 47 -0.21 8.70 11.76
C ALA A 47 -0.97 7.38 11.56
N VAL A 48 -2.08 7.19 12.29
CA VAL A 48 -2.97 6.02 12.13
C VAL A 48 -3.52 5.96 10.70
N LEU A 49 -3.99 7.09 10.16
CA LEU A 49 -4.52 7.17 8.80
C LEU A 49 -3.43 6.90 7.75
N CYS A 50 -2.23 7.44 7.93
CA CYS A 50 -1.10 7.21 7.05
C CYS A 50 -0.66 5.72 7.06
N PHE A 51 -0.63 5.10 8.25
CA PHE A 51 -0.32 3.67 8.38
C PHE A 51 -1.42 2.80 7.74
N ASN A 52 -2.70 3.11 7.95
CA ASN A 52 -3.81 2.45 7.28
C ASN A 52 -3.70 2.57 5.75
N LEU A 53 -3.40 3.77 5.24
CA LEU A 53 -3.22 4.00 3.81
C LEU A 53 -2.03 3.20 3.26
N ALA A 54 -0.93 3.09 4.02
CA ALA A 54 0.21 2.27 3.64
C ALA A 54 -0.17 0.78 3.55
N LEU A 55 -0.93 0.25 4.53
CA LEU A 55 -1.44 -1.12 4.48
C LEU A 55 -2.40 -1.34 3.30
N PHE A 56 -3.31 -0.40 3.06
CA PHE A 56 -4.21 -0.45 1.92
C PHE A 56 -3.43 -0.46 0.60
N TYR A 57 -2.41 0.39 0.46
CA TYR A 57 -1.55 0.41 -0.72
C TYR A 57 -0.84 -0.93 -0.92
N LEU A 58 -0.27 -1.50 0.14
CA LEU A 58 0.40 -2.82 0.08
C LEU A 58 -0.56 -3.95 -0.31
N ARG A 59 -1.81 -3.89 0.14
CA ARG A 59 -2.85 -4.86 -0.22
C ARG A 59 -3.35 -4.67 -1.66
N ALA A 60 -3.53 -3.42 -2.09
CA ALA A 60 -4.06 -3.08 -3.41
C ALA A 60 -3.06 -3.30 -4.55
N SER A 61 -1.77 -3.21 -4.26
CA SER A 61 -0.69 -3.28 -5.24
C SER A 61 -0.30 -4.70 -5.67
N ASP A 62 -1.09 -5.73 -5.28
CA ASP A 62 -0.80 -7.17 -5.47
C ASP A 62 0.63 -7.54 -5.05
N ASN A 63 1.23 -6.73 -4.18
CA ASN A 63 2.64 -6.77 -3.82
C ASN A 63 3.01 -8.09 -3.11
N MET A 64 2.04 -8.71 -2.42
CA MET A 64 2.22 -10.02 -1.81
C MET A 64 2.43 -11.15 -2.83
N ALA A 65 1.80 -11.06 -4.00
CA ALA A 65 2.01 -12.06 -5.06
C ALA A 65 3.47 -12.08 -5.50
N TYR A 66 4.10 -10.91 -5.63
CA TYR A 66 5.51 -10.78 -6.01
C TYR A 66 6.45 -11.48 -5.02
N LEU A 67 6.14 -11.49 -3.72
CA LEU A 67 6.98 -12.17 -2.72
C LEU A 67 7.08 -13.68 -2.95
N SER A 68 6.07 -14.29 -3.60
CA SER A 68 6.08 -15.73 -3.91
C SER A 68 7.06 -16.12 -5.03
N PHE A 69 7.57 -15.14 -5.78
CA PHE A 69 8.54 -15.37 -6.87
C PHE A 69 10.00 -15.46 -6.38
N GLY A 70 10.24 -15.45 -5.06
CA GLY A 70 11.57 -15.59 -4.48
C GLY A 70 12.37 -14.27 -4.50
N SER A 71 13.69 -14.35 -4.70
CA SER A 71 14.60 -13.19 -4.60
C SER A 71 14.31 -12.09 -5.63
N GLN A 72 13.96 -12.46 -6.87
CA GLN A 72 13.61 -11.51 -7.93
C GLN A 72 12.28 -10.80 -7.64
N GLY A 73 11.34 -11.54 -7.05
CA GLY A 73 10.08 -11.01 -6.56
C GLY A 73 10.25 -9.97 -5.45
N PHE A 74 11.16 -10.24 -4.51
CA PHE A 74 11.49 -9.32 -3.42
C PHE A 74 12.05 -7.97 -3.90
N LEU A 75 12.93 -7.98 -4.91
CA LEU A 75 13.45 -6.74 -5.51
C LEU A 75 12.33 -5.92 -6.15
N THR A 76 11.43 -6.58 -6.88
CA THR A 76 10.27 -5.95 -7.53
C THR A 76 9.29 -5.38 -6.48
N PHE A 77 9.12 -6.10 -5.36
CA PHE A 77 8.32 -5.66 -4.22
C PHE A 77 8.91 -4.39 -3.57
N LEU A 78 10.24 -4.37 -3.33
CA LEU A 78 10.92 -3.19 -2.78
C LEU A 78 10.76 -1.98 -3.70
N GLU A 79 10.99 -2.13 -5.01
CA GLU A 79 10.82 -1.03 -5.97
C GLU A 79 9.38 -0.46 -5.95
N SER A 80 8.40 -1.31 -5.69
CA SER A 80 6.97 -0.94 -5.62
C SER A 80 6.51 -0.52 -4.22
N PHE A 81 7.42 -0.44 -3.25
CA PHE A 81 7.08 -0.13 -1.87
C PHE A 81 6.78 1.37 -1.71
N PRO A 82 5.73 1.77 -0.96
CA PRO A 82 5.33 3.17 -0.84
C PRO A 82 6.25 3.93 0.13
N TYR A 83 7.50 4.17 -0.27
CA TYR A 83 8.52 4.83 0.54
C TYR A 83 8.06 6.18 1.09
N LEU A 84 7.32 6.96 0.30
CA LEU A 84 6.78 8.26 0.72
C LEU A 84 5.84 8.15 1.93
N LEU A 85 4.96 7.14 1.96
CA LEU A 85 4.06 6.92 3.09
C LEU A 85 4.83 6.50 4.35
N VAL A 86 5.86 5.67 4.19
CA VAL A 86 6.70 5.25 5.32
C VAL A 86 7.51 6.41 5.87
N VAL A 87 8.09 7.26 5.01
CA VAL A 87 8.80 8.48 5.44
C VAL A 87 7.83 9.44 6.15
N ALA A 88 6.63 9.66 5.60
CA ALA A 88 5.61 10.50 6.23
C ALA A 88 5.20 9.96 7.61
N LEU A 89 5.02 8.63 7.73
CA LEU A 89 4.71 7.97 8.99
C LEU A 89 5.83 8.16 10.03
N ILE A 90 7.09 7.99 9.63
CA ILE A 90 8.26 8.22 10.51
C ILE A 90 8.27 9.67 11.01
N ILE A 91 8.03 10.64 10.12
CA ILE A 91 7.97 12.06 10.49
C ILE A 91 6.83 12.30 11.49
N LEU A 92 5.64 11.74 11.27
CA LEU A 92 4.49 11.91 12.17
C LEU A 92 4.74 11.29 13.55
N VAL A 93 5.32 10.08 13.60
CA VAL A 93 5.70 9.43 14.87
C VAL A 93 6.77 10.24 15.60
N PHE A 94 7.75 10.79 14.88
CA PHE A 94 8.77 11.65 15.46
C PHE A 94 8.19 12.97 15.99
N CYS A 95 7.31 13.62 15.22
CA CYS A 95 6.57 14.82 15.65
C CYS A 95 5.73 14.55 16.90
N ALA A 96 4.99 13.43 16.93
CA ALA A 96 4.21 13.02 18.09
C ALA A 96 5.11 12.79 19.31
N GLY A 97 6.24 12.09 19.14
CA GLY A 97 7.23 11.90 20.19
C GLY A 97 7.83 13.21 20.71
N TRP A 98 8.12 14.15 19.81
CA TRP A 98 8.60 15.48 20.16
C TRP A 98 7.57 16.29 20.95
N LEU A 99 6.28 16.23 20.56
CA LEU A 99 5.18 16.83 21.31
C LEU A 99 5.04 16.24 22.71
N ILE A 100 5.15 14.91 22.86
CA ILE A 100 5.13 14.24 24.17
C ILE A 100 6.26 14.78 25.06
N LYS A 101 7.47 14.94 24.52
CA LYS A 101 8.62 15.45 25.28
C LYS A 101 8.41 16.91 25.73
N LYS A 102 7.75 17.72 24.90
CA LYS A 102 7.42 19.12 25.22
C LYS A 102 6.28 19.23 26.24
N SER A 103 5.36 18.27 26.23
CA SER A 103 4.27 18.22 27.20
C SER A 103 4.76 17.73 28.57
N ASP A 104 4.19 18.28 29.65
CA ASP A 104 4.49 17.86 31.03
C ASP A 104 4.20 16.36 31.30
N LEU A 105 3.55 15.65 30.37
CA LEU A 105 3.24 14.21 30.43
C LEU A 105 4.50 13.34 30.53
N SER A 106 5.65 13.79 30.03
CA SER A 106 6.89 12.99 30.03
C SER A 106 7.71 13.09 31.32
N TYR A 107 7.33 13.89 32.31
CA TYR A 107 8.23 14.33 33.38
C TYR A 107 8.68 13.22 34.37
N LYS A 108 8.13 12.01 34.31
CA LYS A 108 8.48 10.93 35.27
C LYS A 108 8.72 9.53 34.69
N LYS A 109 8.54 9.32 33.38
CA LYS A 109 8.72 7.98 32.78
C LYS A 109 9.77 8.01 31.68
N PRO A 110 10.55 6.93 31.50
CA PRO A 110 11.53 6.89 30.43
C PRO A 110 10.82 6.90 29.08
N PHE A 111 11.29 7.77 28.19
CA PHE A 111 10.71 8.06 26.88
C PHE A 111 10.41 6.80 26.04
N GLY A 112 11.20 5.73 26.21
CA GLY A 112 11.04 4.46 25.51
C GLY A 112 9.65 3.84 25.65
N TYR A 113 9.03 3.85 26.84
CA TYR A 113 7.70 3.25 27.02
C TYR A 113 6.62 4.00 26.24
N PHE A 114 6.70 5.33 26.17
CA PHE A 114 5.76 6.13 25.39
C PHE A 114 5.94 5.92 23.88
N ALA A 115 7.18 5.84 23.42
CA ALA A 115 7.47 5.56 22.01
C ALA A 115 6.91 4.19 21.58
N VAL A 116 7.16 3.15 22.37
CA VAL A 116 6.62 1.80 22.10
C VAL A 116 5.09 1.80 22.16
N GLY A 117 4.49 2.44 23.18
CA GLY A 117 3.03 2.55 23.28
C GLY A 117 2.39 3.28 22.10
N LEU A 118 3.03 4.36 21.63
CA LEU A 118 2.59 5.11 20.45
C LEU A 118 2.65 4.25 19.18
N ILE A 119 3.76 3.53 18.96
CA ILE A 119 3.90 2.63 17.81
C ILE A 119 2.83 1.54 17.86
N CYS A 120 2.65 0.87 19.01
CA CYS A 120 1.61 -0.14 19.18
C CYS A 120 0.21 0.43 18.91
N PHE A 121 -0.10 1.63 19.40
CA PHE A 121 -1.39 2.28 19.17
C PHE A 121 -1.62 2.59 17.69
N VAL A 122 -0.61 3.12 16.99
CA VAL A 122 -0.71 3.40 15.54
C VAL A 122 -0.92 2.12 14.75
N VAL A 123 -0.20 1.04 15.09
CA VAL A 123 -0.31 -0.26 14.43
C VAL A 123 -1.69 -0.86 14.65
N ILE A 124 -2.14 -0.98 15.91
CA ILE A 124 -3.45 -1.55 16.25
C ILE A 124 -4.56 -0.70 15.61
N GLY A 125 -4.49 0.63 15.75
CA GLY A 125 -5.45 1.55 15.17
C GLY A 125 -5.55 1.38 13.66
N GLY A 126 -4.42 1.36 12.94
CA GLY A 126 -4.46 1.22 11.49
C GLY A 126 -4.90 -0.17 11.03
N ILE A 127 -4.62 -1.24 11.78
CA ILE A 127 -5.16 -2.58 11.51
C ILE A 127 -6.69 -2.57 11.67
N ILE A 128 -7.23 -2.02 12.76
CA ILE A 128 -8.68 -1.89 12.98
C ILE A 128 -9.34 -1.10 11.85
N LEU A 129 -8.74 0.03 11.44
CA LEU A 129 -9.22 0.80 10.29
C LEU A 129 -9.17 0.01 8.99
N THR A 130 -8.19 -0.90 8.82
CA THR A 130 -8.08 -1.73 7.61
C THR A 130 -9.20 -2.76 7.52
N TYR A 131 -9.67 -3.28 8.65
CA TYR A 131 -10.85 -4.16 8.70
C TYR A 131 -12.16 -3.41 8.51
N THR A 132 -12.17 -2.11 8.80
CA THR A 132 -13.33 -1.28 8.57
C THR A 132 -13.35 -0.88 7.08
N THR A 133 -14.42 -1.18 6.35
CA THR A 133 -14.58 -0.93 4.89
C THR A 133 -14.50 0.55 4.45
N VAL A 134 -14.03 1.43 5.33
CA VAL A 134 -13.77 2.86 5.08
C VAL A 134 -12.83 3.05 3.89
N ALA A 135 -11.76 2.26 3.78
CA ALA A 135 -10.80 2.40 2.68
C ALA A 135 -11.44 2.08 1.31
N GLU A 136 -12.26 1.03 1.25
CA GLU A 136 -13.00 0.66 0.03
C GLU A 136 -14.03 1.74 -0.36
N LYS A 137 -14.70 2.34 0.64
CA LYS A 137 -15.67 3.42 0.40
C LYS A 137 -14.98 4.68 -0.11
N ILE A 138 -13.84 5.05 0.47
CA ILE A 138 -13.02 6.19 -0.01
C ILE A 138 -12.54 5.92 -1.43
N GLU A 139 -12.09 4.70 -1.75
CA GLU A 139 -11.68 4.34 -3.11
C GLU A 139 -12.83 4.55 -4.10
N GLN A 140 -14.02 4.02 -3.80
CA GLN A 140 -15.19 4.15 -4.67
C GLN A 140 -15.56 5.62 -4.89
N GLU A 141 -15.65 6.41 -3.82
CA GLU A 141 -15.99 7.84 -3.89
C GLU A 141 -14.90 8.67 -4.57
N THR A 142 -13.62 8.31 -4.42
CA THR A 142 -12.49 9.01 -5.05
C THR A 142 -12.43 8.79 -6.56
N PHE A 143 -12.86 7.62 -7.03
CA PHE A 143 -12.95 7.36 -8.47
C PHE A 143 -14.17 8.01 -9.13
N GLU A 144 -15.26 8.24 -8.38
CA GLU A 144 -16.47 8.91 -8.89
C GLU A 144 -16.40 10.44 -8.77
N SER A 145 -15.73 10.97 -7.74
CA SER A 145 -15.63 12.41 -7.51
C SER A 145 -14.47 13.06 -8.27
N HIS A 146 -14.77 14.12 -9.03
CA HIS A 146 -13.76 14.87 -9.79
C HIS A 146 -12.71 15.56 -8.89
N ILE A 147 -13.10 16.03 -7.70
CA ILE A 147 -12.23 16.81 -6.81
C ILE A 147 -11.30 15.91 -5.98
N GLY A 148 -11.84 14.85 -5.36
CA GLY A 148 -11.03 13.89 -4.60
C GLY A 148 -10.08 13.11 -5.51
N GLY A 149 -10.54 12.77 -6.71
CA GLY A 149 -9.74 12.08 -7.72
C GLY A 149 -8.46 12.83 -8.11
N LEU A 150 -8.41 14.16 -8.07
CA LEU A 150 -7.23 14.93 -8.48
C LEU A 150 -6.03 14.78 -7.54
N PHE A 151 -6.27 14.75 -6.22
CA PHE A 151 -5.20 14.62 -5.23
C PHE A 151 -4.74 13.17 -5.04
N PHE A 152 -5.66 12.21 -5.16
CA PHE A 152 -5.35 10.80 -4.89
C PHE A 152 -5.09 9.96 -6.15
N LYS A 153 -5.49 10.40 -7.36
CA LYS A 153 -5.16 9.71 -8.62
C LYS A 153 -3.68 9.40 -8.77
N PRO A 154 -2.75 10.33 -8.52
CA PRO A 154 -1.33 10.04 -8.71
C PRO A 154 -0.95 8.82 -7.88
N PHE A 155 -1.30 8.82 -6.59
CA PHE A 155 -0.97 7.72 -5.68
C PHE A 155 -1.66 6.40 -6.04
N LEU A 156 -2.93 6.42 -6.43
CA LEU A 156 -3.69 5.20 -6.78
C LEU A 156 -3.31 4.65 -8.16
N MET A 157 -2.97 5.51 -9.12
CA MET A 157 -2.65 5.08 -10.49
C MET A 157 -1.25 4.49 -10.61
N HIS A 158 -0.28 4.88 -9.77
CA HIS A 158 1.06 4.26 -9.79
C HIS A 158 1.03 2.75 -9.51
N GLY A 159 0.05 2.26 -8.74
CA GLY A 159 -0.14 0.83 -8.51
C GLY A 159 -0.71 0.08 -9.72
N LEU A 160 -1.39 0.78 -10.62
CA LEU A 160 -2.09 0.24 -11.80
C LEU A 160 -1.32 0.46 -13.11
N GLU A 161 -0.20 1.18 -13.09
CA GLU A 161 0.65 1.32 -14.27
C GLU A 161 1.33 -0.01 -14.58
N ALA A 162 1.51 -0.29 -15.87
CA ALA A 162 2.28 -1.45 -16.33
C ALA A 162 3.68 -1.32 -15.74
N ARG A 163 3.98 -2.11 -14.70
CA ARG A 163 5.28 -2.10 -14.06
C ARG A 163 6.29 -2.54 -15.08
N ARG A 164 7.49 -1.94 -15.07
CA ARG A 164 8.57 -2.27 -16.01
C ARG A 164 8.86 -3.78 -16.06
N GLY A 165 8.62 -4.49 -14.95
CA GLY A 165 8.85 -5.93 -14.83
C GLY A 165 7.60 -6.81 -14.66
N GLY A 166 6.38 -6.28 -14.69
CA GLY A 166 5.20 -7.06 -14.32
C GLY A 166 3.89 -6.60 -14.97
N ILE A 167 3.11 -7.56 -15.46
CA ILE A 167 1.75 -7.36 -15.97
C ILE A 167 0.79 -8.24 -15.18
N VAL A 168 -0.33 -7.65 -14.75
CA VAL A 168 -1.42 -8.34 -14.05
C VAL A 168 -2.72 -8.11 -14.79
N GLY A 169 -3.47 -9.18 -15.04
CA GLY A 169 -4.77 -9.05 -15.66
C GLY A 169 -5.48 -10.36 -15.95
N ARG A 170 -6.60 -10.25 -16.66
CA ARG A 170 -7.44 -11.38 -17.05
C ARG A 170 -7.07 -11.89 -18.44
N ILE A 171 -6.81 -13.18 -18.60
CA ILE A 171 -6.56 -13.78 -19.90
C ILE A 171 -7.84 -13.69 -20.76
N THR A 172 -7.72 -13.19 -21.98
CA THR A 172 -8.81 -13.21 -22.97
C THR A 172 -8.60 -14.21 -24.08
N GLU A 173 -7.34 -14.47 -24.43
CA GLU A 173 -6.99 -15.35 -25.55
C GLU A 173 -5.68 -16.07 -25.20
N VAL A 174 -5.66 -17.38 -25.45
CA VAL A 174 -4.49 -18.24 -25.27
C VAL A 174 -4.03 -18.71 -26.66
N GLY A 175 -2.93 -18.14 -27.14
CA GLY A 175 -2.20 -18.62 -28.31
C GLY A 175 -1.15 -19.67 -27.95
N GLY A 176 -0.49 -20.25 -28.96
CA GLY A 176 0.57 -21.24 -28.74
C GLY A 176 1.79 -20.68 -28.01
N ASP A 177 2.22 -19.48 -28.42
CA ASP A 177 3.41 -18.77 -27.91
C ASP A 177 3.07 -17.39 -27.34
N TYR A 178 1.79 -17.02 -27.28
CA TYR A 178 1.36 -15.73 -26.76
C TYR A 178 0.10 -15.81 -25.92
N LEU A 179 -0.08 -14.82 -25.05
CA LEU A 179 -1.30 -14.59 -24.28
C LEU A 179 -1.77 -13.16 -24.52
N VAL A 180 -3.08 -12.96 -24.63
CA VAL A 180 -3.67 -11.62 -24.57
C VAL A 180 -4.29 -11.43 -23.21
N VAL A 181 -3.84 -10.39 -22.51
CA VAL A 181 -4.27 -10.11 -21.13
C VAL A 181 -4.95 -8.74 -21.07
N GLN A 182 -6.15 -8.73 -20.51
CA GLN A 182 -6.87 -7.51 -20.15
C GLN A 182 -6.33 -6.95 -18.83
N THR A 183 -5.66 -5.82 -18.93
CA THR A 183 -5.27 -5.00 -17.77
C THR A 183 -6.31 -3.89 -17.58
N PRO A 184 -6.37 -3.21 -16.43
CA PRO A 184 -7.26 -2.05 -16.25
C PRO A 184 -7.02 -0.92 -17.28
N ARG A 185 -5.84 -0.87 -17.90
CA ARG A 185 -5.42 0.20 -18.83
C ARG A 185 -5.49 -0.16 -20.30
N ALA A 186 -5.31 -1.42 -20.67
CA ALA A 186 -5.27 -1.83 -22.07
C ALA A 186 -5.35 -3.37 -22.20
N LEU A 187 -5.57 -3.82 -23.43
CA LEU A 187 -5.22 -5.16 -23.84
C LEU A 187 -3.73 -5.19 -24.13
N GLU A 188 -3.00 -6.09 -23.48
CA GLU A 188 -1.57 -6.26 -23.66
C GLU A 188 -1.31 -7.67 -24.23
N LYS A 189 -0.53 -7.73 -25.32
CA LYS A 189 -0.07 -9.01 -25.88
C LYS A 189 1.25 -9.37 -25.23
N ILE A 190 1.28 -10.58 -24.69
CA ILE A 190 2.38 -11.12 -23.90
C ILE A 190 2.96 -12.31 -24.66
N ILE A 191 4.28 -12.36 -24.86
CA ILE A 191 4.94 -13.48 -25.55
C ILE A 191 5.56 -14.42 -24.51
N LEU A 192 5.27 -15.71 -24.65
CA LEU A 192 5.83 -16.79 -23.84
C LEU A 192 7.13 -17.25 -24.48
N THR A 193 8.24 -17.08 -23.76
CA THR A 193 9.55 -17.61 -24.19
C THR A 193 9.64 -19.10 -23.85
N SER A 194 10.46 -19.87 -24.56
CA SER A 194 10.70 -21.30 -24.23
C SER A 194 11.20 -21.53 -22.79
N ASP A 195 11.88 -20.53 -22.21
CA ASP A 195 12.38 -20.55 -20.84
C ASP A 195 11.37 -20.04 -19.81
N THR A 196 10.09 -19.88 -20.20
CA THR A 196 9.07 -19.36 -19.28
C THR A 196 8.68 -20.43 -18.26
N ASP A 197 8.82 -20.11 -16.98
CA ASP A 197 8.25 -20.90 -15.90
C ASP A 197 6.72 -20.80 -15.96
N LEU A 198 6.10 -21.82 -16.56
CA LEU A 198 4.65 -21.95 -16.68
C LEU A 198 4.04 -22.57 -15.41
N PRO A 199 2.82 -22.17 -15.03
CA PRO A 199 2.13 -22.77 -13.90
C PRO A 199 1.76 -24.23 -14.22
N SER A 200 1.70 -25.07 -13.19
CA SER A 200 1.29 -26.48 -13.34
C SER A 200 -0.18 -26.64 -13.76
N GLN A 201 -0.98 -25.59 -13.62
CA GLN A 201 -2.40 -25.56 -14.01
C GLN A 201 -2.55 -25.05 -15.44
N PRO A 202 -3.52 -25.59 -16.22
CA PRO A 202 -3.76 -25.13 -17.58
C PRO A 202 -4.21 -23.67 -17.59
N LEU A 203 -3.70 -22.90 -18.55
CA LEU A 203 -4.12 -21.52 -18.77
C LEU A 203 -5.52 -21.53 -19.40
N LEU A 204 -6.50 -21.03 -18.66
CA LEU A 204 -7.89 -20.92 -19.11
C LEU A 204 -8.22 -19.46 -19.42
N GLU A 205 -8.98 -19.24 -20.49
CA GLU A 205 -9.57 -17.93 -20.76
C GLU A 205 -10.46 -17.50 -19.57
N GLY A 206 -10.37 -16.22 -19.20
CA GLY A 206 -11.06 -15.65 -18.05
C GLY A 206 -10.31 -15.80 -16.72
N ALA A 207 -9.24 -16.61 -16.64
CA ALA A 207 -8.39 -16.68 -15.45
C ALA A 207 -7.56 -15.39 -15.28
N PHE A 208 -7.24 -15.06 -14.03
CA PHE A 208 -6.33 -13.95 -13.71
C PHE A 208 -4.91 -14.48 -13.58
N VAL A 209 -3.97 -13.74 -14.17
CA VAL A 209 -2.55 -14.09 -14.16
C VAL A 209 -1.69 -12.91 -13.79
N VAL A 210 -0.56 -13.22 -13.15
CA VAL A 210 0.59 -12.33 -13.01
C VAL A 210 1.70 -12.86 -13.90
N ALA A 211 2.17 -12.01 -14.79
CA ALA A 211 3.31 -12.26 -15.64
C ALA A 211 4.46 -11.35 -15.21
N ILE A 212 5.60 -11.94 -14.84
CA ILE A 212 6.85 -11.22 -14.59
C ILE A 212 7.75 -11.40 -15.80
N GLY A 213 8.37 -10.31 -16.24
CA GLY A 213 9.10 -10.30 -17.48
C GLY A 213 9.89 -9.01 -17.72
N LYS A 214 10.34 -8.83 -18.95
CA LYS A 214 10.96 -7.60 -19.41
C LYS A 214 10.22 -7.09 -20.62
N ARG A 215 10.01 -5.79 -20.68
CA ARG A 215 9.49 -5.15 -21.90
C ARG A 215 10.66 -4.86 -22.84
N VAL A 216 10.59 -5.43 -24.03
CA VAL A 216 11.50 -5.14 -25.15
C VAL A 216 10.65 -4.48 -26.23
N ASP A 217 10.93 -3.20 -26.48
CA ASP A 217 10.11 -2.33 -27.32
C ASP A 217 8.64 -2.26 -26.86
N ASN A 218 7.71 -2.78 -27.65
CA ASN A 218 6.28 -2.79 -27.37
C ASN A 218 5.74 -4.19 -27.00
N ILE A 219 6.65 -5.13 -26.74
CA ILE A 219 6.33 -6.53 -26.46
C ILE A 219 6.79 -6.85 -25.04
N PHE A 220 5.90 -7.46 -24.26
CA PHE A 220 6.25 -7.96 -22.93
C PHE A 220 6.69 -9.43 -23.04
N MET A 221 7.98 -9.68 -22.83
CA MET A 221 8.56 -11.02 -22.81
C MET A 221 8.45 -11.59 -21.39
N VAL A 222 7.73 -12.69 -21.23
CA VAL A 222 7.54 -13.32 -19.92
C VAL A 222 8.73 -14.18 -19.57
N THR A 223 9.14 -14.09 -18.31
CA THR A 223 10.08 -15.01 -17.68
C THR A 223 9.34 -15.96 -16.76
N LYS A 224 8.33 -15.49 -16.03
CA LYS A 224 7.55 -16.32 -15.11
C LYS A 224 6.08 -15.93 -15.10
N LEU A 225 5.21 -16.94 -15.12
CA LEU A 225 3.77 -16.74 -15.16
C LEU A 225 3.08 -17.54 -14.05
N GLN A 226 2.13 -16.92 -13.35
CA GLN A 226 1.40 -17.57 -12.27
C GLN A 226 -0.10 -17.24 -12.34
N LEU A 227 -0.94 -18.25 -12.14
CA LEU A 227 -2.38 -18.05 -11.93
C LEU A 227 -2.61 -17.52 -10.53
N ILE A 228 -3.47 -16.51 -10.41
CA ILE A 228 -3.87 -15.93 -9.13
C ILE A 228 -5.39 -15.96 -9.01
N ASN A 229 -5.86 -16.17 -7.78
CA ASN A 229 -7.28 -16.15 -7.50
C ASN A 229 -7.82 -14.72 -7.70
N PRO A 230 -8.90 -14.52 -8.49
CA PRO A 230 -9.52 -13.21 -8.69
C PRO A 230 -9.98 -12.50 -7.40
N GLU A 231 -10.13 -13.23 -6.29
CA GLU A 231 -10.47 -12.66 -4.98
C GLU A 231 -9.28 -11.96 -4.31
N GLU A 232 -8.06 -12.36 -4.63
CA GLU A 232 -6.84 -11.71 -4.14
C GLU A 232 -6.60 -10.37 -4.85
N MET A 233 -7.08 -10.23 -6.09
CA MET A 233 -6.87 -9.06 -6.96
C MET A 233 -8.13 -8.21 -7.13
N GLN A 234 -8.78 -7.82 -6.05
CA GLN A 234 -10.06 -7.12 -6.15
C GLN A 234 -9.97 -5.81 -6.94
N MET A 235 -8.87 -5.05 -6.80
CA MET A 235 -8.70 -3.76 -7.48
C MET A 235 -8.55 -3.95 -9.00
N ILE A 236 -7.66 -4.85 -9.42
CA ILE A 236 -7.47 -5.19 -10.84
C ILE A 236 -8.76 -5.76 -11.42
N ARG A 237 -9.40 -6.71 -10.73
CA ARG A 237 -10.69 -7.29 -11.14
C ARG A 237 -11.76 -6.21 -11.33
N ARG A 238 -11.89 -5.27 -10.38
CA ARG A 238 -12.83 -4.14 -10.49
C ARG A 238 -12.45 -3.23 -11.67
N GLY A 239 -11.18 -2.91 -11.86
CA GLY A 239 -10.69 -2.09 -12.97
C GLY A 239 -10.96 -2.72 -14.34
N VAL A 240 -10.64 -4.00 -14.52
CA VAL A 240 -10.94 -4.76 -15.73
C VAL A 240 -12.45 -4.83 -15.97
N HIS A 241 -13.23 -5.11 -14.93
CA HIS A 241 -14.68 -5.18 -15.04
C HIS A 241 -15.33 -3.85 -15.42
N ARG A 242 -14.90 -2.72 -14.84
CA ARG A 242 -15.41 -1.39 -15.20
C ARG A 242 -15.15 -1.06 -16.66
N ARG A 243 -13.99 -1.47 -17.19
CA ARG A 243 -13.58 -1.14 -18.56
C ARG A 243 -14.10 -2.10 -19.62
N PHE A 244 -14.08 -3.39 -19.35
CA PHE A 244 -14.39 -4.44 -20.33
C PHE A 244 -15.67 -5.23 -20.00
N GLY A 245 -16.30 -4.98 -18.85
CA GLY A 245 -17.51 -5.68 -18.41
C GLY A 245 -17.27 -7.08 -17.84
N LYS A 246 -18.37 -7.82 -17.68
CA LYS A 246 -18.35 -9.24 -17.30
C LYS A 246 -17.69 -10.05 -18.42
N PHE A 247 -16.80 -10.97 -18.05
CA PHE A 247 -16.28 -11.93 -19.02
C PHE A 247 -17.43 -12.82 -19.46
N GLN A 248 -17.68 -12.87 -20.77
CA GLN A 248 -18.55 -13.87 -21.37
C GLN A 248 -17.63 -14.86 -22.07
N PRO A 249 -17.54 -16.12 -21.60
CA PRO A 249 -16.82 -17.15 -22.33
C PRO A 249 -17.39 -17.20 -23.75
N ARG A 250 -16.54 -17.28 -24.78
CA ARG A 250 -17.02 -17.56 -26.13
C ARG A 250 -17.70 -18.93 -26.10
N ALA A 251 -19.04 -18.94 -26.15
CA ALA A 251 -19.84 -20.16 -26.14
C ALA A 251 -19.59 -21.03 -27.39
N ASP A 252 -18.92 -20.48 -28.40
CA ASP A 252 -18.82 -21.06 -29.73
C ASP A 252 -17.48 -21.77 -30.00
N MET A 253 -16.60 -21.95 -28.98
CA MET A 253 -15.37 -22.73 -29.21
C MET A 253 -15.65 -24.24 -29.16
N PRO A 254 -15.45 -24.98 -30.27
CA PRO A 254 -15.51 -26.43 -30.25
C PRO A 254 -14.45 -27.00 -29.29
N ASN A 255 -14.81 -28.07 -28.58
CA ASN A 255 -13.98 -28.73 -27.55
C ASN A 255 -12.57 -29.18 -28.03
N SER A 256 -12.26 -29.07 -29.32
CA SER A 256 -10.99 -29.46 -29.93
C SER A 256 -9.81 -28.53 -29.65
N CYS A 257 -10.02 -27.32 -29.12
CA CYS A 257 -8.94 -26.37 -28.82
C CYS A 257 -8.52 -26.28 -27.34
N ARG A 258 -9.04 -27.15 -26.45
CA ARG A 258 -8.43 -27.29 -25.12
C ARG A 258 -7.04 -27.89 -25.31
N LEU A 259 -6.00 -27.06 -25.15
CA LEU A 259 -4.61 -27.49 -25.01
C LEU A 259 -4.53 -28.52 -23.89
N SER A 260 -4.63 -29.80 -24.26
CA SER A 260 -4.23 -30.88 -23.38
C SER A 260 -2.73 -30.71 -23.15
N PRO A 261 -2.24 -30.85 -21.91
CA PRO A 261 -0.81 -30.84 -21.67
C PRO A 261 -0.21 -31.92 -22.55
N SER A 262 0.56 -31.48 -23.55
CA SER A 262 1.23 -32.32 -24.53
C SER A 262 2.11 -33.31 -23.80
N SER A 263 1.57 -34.51 -23.61
CA SER A 263 2.35 -35.70 -23.28
C SER A 263 3.18 -36.01 -24.52
N SER A 264 4.45 -35.62 -24.46
CA SER A 264 5.47 -36.01 -25.42
C SER A 264 5.53 -37.54 -25.55
N LYS A 265 4.92 -38.08 -26.60
CA LYS A 265 5.35 -39.33 -27.23
C LYS A 265 5.49 -39.10 -28.73
N PRO A 266 6.65 -39.37 -29.33
CA PRO A 266 6.76 -39.46 -30.77
C PRO A 266 6.12 -40.79 -31.18
N ASN A 267 5.12 -40.76 -32.06
CA ASN A 267 4.71 -41.98 -32.75
C ASN A 267 4.67 -41.73 -34.25
N ASN A 268 5.61 -42.38 -34.93
CA ASN A 268 5.67 -42.56 -36.36
C ASN A 268 4.41 -43.29 -36.85
N GLY A 269 3.78 -42.75 -37.87
CA GLY A 269 2.69 -43.43 -38.58
C GLY A 269 2.20 -42.56 -39.72
N GLY A 270 2.81 -42.74 -40.90
CA GLY A 270 2.36 -42.11 -42.12
C GLY A 270 0.99 -42.61 -42.56
N CYS A 271 0.26 -41.76 -43.28
CA CYS A 271 -0.82 -42.17 -44.15
C CYS A 271 -0.58 -41.55 -45.53
N PHE A 272 -0.70 -42.42 -46.53
CA PHE A 272 -0.71 -42.17 -47.96
C PHE A 272 -1.88 -41.29 -48.39
#